data_AF-L1M5R0-F1
#
_entry.id   AF-L1M5R0-F1
#
_cell.length_a   1.000
_cell.length_b   1.000
_cell.length_c   1.000
_cell.angle_alpha   90.00
_cell.angle_beta   90.00
_cell.angle_gamma   90.00
#
_symmetry.space_group_name_H-M   'P 1'
#
loop_
_entity.id
_entity.type
_entity.pdbx_description
1 polymer ?
#
loop_
_entity_poly.entity_id
_entity_poly.type
_entity_poly.pdbx_seq_one_letter_code
_entity_poly.pdbx_strand_id
1 'polypeptide(L)'
;MNNAQALTLVDRVFADILRARSVAELSAIVSEHPGLHVNRLDRKDYPELRLSINSDEIATLMAEGLLTDSGEFHPRISDRALSPLEKLLYSIAWKNGDLSKVTHIVEGVRGVHAETVRKNGPGQVFHQFGRHLADKREPIIDQHVLRGFLLWRADRNDEKKMDAIRRITLLNNQVSGINEYKRWLKTERFEPQLKASADYLMHIDSTLFALGKTIKQGKTAG
;
A
#
# COMPACT_ATOMS: atom_id res chain seq x y z
N MET A 1 23.62 0.00 4.99
CA MET A 1 23.15 1.06 5.92
C MET A 1 22.87 0.45 7.28
N ASN A 2 23.49 0.95 8.35
CA ASN A 2 23.24 0.52 9.74
C ASN A 2 21.97 1.19 10.33
N ASN A 3 21.60 0.91 11.59
CA ASN A 3 20.39 1.48 12.21
C ASN A 3 20.49 2.99 12.40
N ALA A 4 21.60 3.52 12.92
CA ALA A 4 21.79 4.97 13.10
C ALA A 4 21.65 5.78 11.80
N GLN A 5 22.24 5.28 10.70
CA GLN A 5 22.10 5.89 9.37
C GLN A 5 20.65 5.83 8.86
N ALA A 6 19.98 4.70 9.08
CA ALA A 6 18.58 4.54 8.68
C ALA A 6 17.65 5.48 9.45
N LEU A 7 17.85 5.62 10.76
CA LEU A 7 17.11 6.55 11.60
C LEU A 7 17.31 8.00 11.16
N THR A 8 18.56 8.41 10.93
CA THR A 8 18.88 9.76 10.46
C THR A 8 18.17 10.08 9.14
N LEU A 9 18.18 9.14 8.19
CA LEU A 9 17.48 9.30 6.92
C LEU A 9 15.97 9.39 7.11
N VAL A 10 15.39 8.50 7.91
CA VAL A 10 13.95 8.47 8.19
C VAL A 10 13.51 9.77 8.85
N ASP A 11 14.23 10.26 9.86
CA ASP A 11 13.87 11.48 10.58
C ASP A 11 13.92 12.70 9.65
N ARG A 12 14.94 12.78 8.78
CA ARG A 12 15.03 13.83 7.76
C ARG A 12 13.84 13.78 6.79
N VAL A 13 13.56 12.61 6.21
CA VAL A 13 12.48 12.47 5.22
C VAL A 13 11.11 12.76 5.85
N PHE A 14 10.85 12.33 7.08
CA PHE A 14 9.60 12.66 7.78
C PHE A 14 9.50 14.15 8.13
N ALA A 15 10.61 14.80 8.50
CA ALA A 15 10.61 16.25 8.69
C ALA A 15 10.28 16.99 7.39
N ASP A 16 10.82 16.53 6.25
CA ASP A 16 10.56 17.13 4.94
C ASP A 16 9.11 16.88 4.49
N ILE A 17 8.56 15.67 4.68
CA ILE A 17 7.15 15.34 4.41
C ILE A 17 6.21 16.25 5.21
N LEU A 18 6.50 16.48 6.50
CA LEU A 18 5.66 17.30 7.37
C LEU A 18 5.74 18.79 7.07
N ARG A 19 6.80 19.26 6.40
CA ARG A 19 6.96 20.65 5.96
C ARG A 19 6.41 20.89 4.56
N ALA A 20 6.23 19.84 3.77
CA ALA A 20 5.79 19.95 2.39
C ALA A 20 4.39 20.61 2.29
N ARG A 21 4.28 21.56 1.37
CA ARG A 21 3.07 22.36 1.09
C ARG A 21 2.43 21.99 -0.23
N SER A 22 3.11 21.19 -1.05
CA SER A 22 2.62 20.80 -2.37
C SER A 22 3.07 19.39 -2.75
N VAL A 23 2.39 18.79 -3.72
CA VAL A 23 2.80 17.51 -4.31
C VAL A 23 4.15 17.59 -5.03
N ALA A 24 4.51 18.77 -5.55
CA ALA A 24 5.81 19.04 -6.16
C ALA A 24 6.93 18.97 -5.11
N GLU A 25 6.71 19.55 -3.93
CA GLU A 25 7.66 19.44 -2.80
C GLU A 25 7.80 18.00 -2.32
N LEU A 26 6.71 17.23 -2.21
CA LEU A 26 6.80 15.80 -1.89
C LEU A 26 7.61 15.01 -2.94
N SER A 27 7.41 15.31 -4.21
CA SER A 27 8.16 14.68 -5.32
C SER A 27 9.65 15.06 -5.30
N ALA A 28 9.97 16.28 -4.87
CA ALA A 28 11.35 16.75 -4.75
C ALA A 28 12.13 15.96 -3.68
N ILE A 29 11.50 15.58 -2.56
CA ILE A 29 12.14 14.77 -1.50
C ILE A 29 12.78 13.49 -2.07
N VAL A 30 12.07 12.81 -2.97
CA VAL A 30 12.55 11.58 -3.61
C VAL A 30 13.63 11.88 -4.64
N SER A 31 13.48 12.96 -5.41
CA SER A 31 14.36 13.29 -6.52
C SER A 31 15.71 13.85 -6.09
N GLU A 32 15.72 14.64 -5.01
CA GLU A 32 16.92 15.31 -4.48
C GLU A 32 17.78 14.39 -3.62
N HIS A 33 17.23 13.29 -3.11
CA HIS A 33 17.98 12.33 -2.31
C HIS A 33 18.39 11.11 -3.16
N PRO A 34 19.70 10.92 -3.48
CA PRO A 34 20.15 9.89 -4.43
C PRO A 34 19.66 8.47 -4.13
N GLY A 35 19.69 8.07 -2.85
CA GLY A 35 19.20 6.76 -2.42
C GLY A 35 17.70 6.55 -2.61
N LEU A 36 16.88 7.58 -2.38
CA LEU A 36 15.44 7.51 -2.64
C LEU A 36 15.17 7.55 -4.14
N HIS A 37 15.88 8.39 -4.89
CA HIS A 37 15.71 8.52 -6.34
C HIS A 37 15.90 7.18 -7.06
N VAL A 38 16.93 6.40 -6.70
CA VAL A 38 17.16 5.06 -7.27
C VAL A 38 16.04 4.08 -6.92
N ASN A 39 15.40 4.26 -5.76
CA ASN A 39 14.35 3.37 -5.25
C ASN A 39 12.92 3.89 -5.49
N ARG A 40 12.75 4.96 -6.27
CA ARG A 40 11.44 5.55 -6.58
C ARG A 40 10.54 4.55 -7.31
N LEU A 41 9.22 4.78 -7.21
CA LEU A 41 8.27 4.14 -8.11
C LEU A 41 8.46 4.73 -9.50
N ASP A 42 8.83 3.89 -10.47
CA ASP A 42 8.88 4.30 -11.87
C ASP A 42 7.45 4.33 -12.44
N ARG A 43 7.00 5.50 -12.90
CA ARG A 43 5.65 5.67 -13.47
C ARG A 43 5.47 5.00 -14.83
N LYS A 44 6.57 4.61 -15.49
CA LYS A 44 6.52 3.76 -16.68
C LYS A 44 6.07 2.34 -16.33
N ASP A 45 6.59 1.81 -15.23
CA ASP A 45 6.30 0.45 -14.76
C ASP A 45 5.02 0.40 -13.90
N TYR A 46 4.74 1.50 -13.18
CA TYR A 46 3.60 1.69 -12.30
C TYR A 46 2.82 2.94 -12.69
N PRO A 47 2.11 2.92 -13.83
CA PRO A 47 1.28 4.04 -14.26
C PRO A 47 0.21 4.36 -13.21
N GLU A 48 -0.25 5.61 -13.22
CA GLU A 48 -1.31 6.04 -12.31
C GLU A 48 -2.58 5.20 -12.50
N LEU A 49 -3.04 4.58 -11.42
CA LEU A 49 -4.24 3.77 -11.44
C LEU A 49 -5.49 4.63 -11.19
N ARG A 50 -6.15 5.02 -12.27
CA ARG A 50 -7.38 5.83 -12.25
C ARG A 50 -8.66 5.01 -12.08
N LEU A 51 -8.54 3.70 -11.93
CA LEU A 51 -9.68 2.81 -11.74
C LEU A 51 -10.24 2.94 -10.31
N SER A 52 -11.55 2.78 -10.20
CA SER A 52 -12.29 2.64 -8.95
C SER A 52 -13.20 1.42 -9.06
N ILE A 53 -13.53 0.81 -7.93
CA ILE A 53 -14.51 -0.28 -7.83
C ILE A 53 -15.33 -0.04 -6.57
N ASN A 54 -16.65 0.05 -6.71
CA ASN A 54 -17.56 0.24 -5.57
C ASN A 54 -18.23 -1.08 -5.13
N SER A 55 -18.98 -1.02 -4.03
CA SER A 55 -19.63 -2.21 -3.46
C SER A 55 -20.78 -2.76 -4.33
N ASP A 56 -21.45 -1.93 -5.12
CA ASP A 56 -22.56 -2.34 -5.99
C ASP A 56 -22.04 -3.10 -7.22
N GLU A 57 -20.89 -2.70 -7.76
CA GLU A 57 -20.18 -3.44 -8.80
C GLU A 57 -19.79 -4.84 -8.30
N ILE A 58 -19.26 -4.96 -7.08
CA ILE A 58 -18.98 -6.27 -6.46
C ILE A 58 -20.25 -7.09 -6.27
N ALA A 59 -21.35 -6.48 -5.81
CA ALA A 59 -22.63 -7.17 -5.64
C ALA A 59 -23.17 -7.69 -6.98
N THR A 60 -23.00 -6.91 -8.05
CA THR A 60 -23.35 -7.32 -9.42
C THR A 60 -22.54 -8.53 -9.86
N LEU A 61 -21.22 -8.53 -9.66
CA LEU A 61 -20.36 -9.66 -9.99
C LEU A 61 -20.75 -10.94 -9.23
N MET A 62 -21.19 -10.83 -7.98
CA MET A 62 -21.71 -11.96 -7.19
C MET A 62 -23.06 -12.45 -7.73
N ALA A 63 -24.00 -11.54 -7.98
CA ALA A 63 -25.32 -11.87 -8.50
C ALA A 63 -25.26 -12.52 -9.89
N GLU A 64 -24.33 -12.08 -10.73
CA GLU A 64 -24.07 -12.68 -12.03
C GLU A 64 -23.34 -14.02 -11.92
N GLY A 65 -22.85 -14.42 -10.75
CA GLY A 65 -22.10 -15.66 -10.54
C GLY A 65 -20.68 -15.64 -11.13
N LEU A 66 -20.08 -14.45 -11.27
CA LEU A 66 -18.66 -14.27 -11.60
C LEU A 66 -17.79 -14.41 -10.35
N LEU A 67 -18.33 -13.98 -9.20
CA LEU A 67 -17.74 -14.21 -7.88
C LEU A 67 -18.63 -15.14 -7.05
N THR A 68 -18.02 -15.88 -6.12
CA THR A 68 -18.72 -16.60 -5.05
C THR A 68 -19.17 -15.62 -3.95
N ASP A 69 -20.02 -16.07 -3.02
CA ASP A 69 -20.40 -15.30 -1.84
C ASP A 69 -19.21 -14.93 -0.93
N SER A 70 -18.14 -15.75 -0.98
CA SER A 70 -16.86 -15.49 -0.31
C SER A 70 -15.99 -14.48 -1.04
N GLY A 71 -16.35 -14.03 -2.25
CA GLY A 71 -15.59 -13.06 -3.04
C GLY A 71 -14.45 -13.67 -3.88
N GLU A 72 -14.42 -14.99 -4.03
CA GLU A 72 -13.50 -15.69 -4.92
C GLU A 72 -14.05 -15.69 -6.34
N PHE A 73 -13.19 -15.83 -7.36
CA PHE A 73 -13.68 -16.12 -8.71
C PHE A 73 -14.45 -17.44 -8.71
N HIS A 74 -15.60 -17.45 -9.37
CA HIS A 74 -16.38 -18.66 -9.52
C HIS A 74 -15.57 -19.73 -10.27
N PRO A 75 -15.53 -21.01 -9.83
CA PRO A 75 -14.66 -22.04 -10.42
C PRO A 75 -14.87 -22.29 -11.92
N ARG A 76 -16.07 -21.95 -12.43
CA ARG A 76 -16.47 -22.08 -13.84
C ARG A 76 -16.41 -20.76 -14.61
N ILE A 77 -15.68 -19.77 -14.13
CA ILE A 77 -15.56 -18.48 -14.83
C ILE A 77 -14.96 -18.63 -16.23
N SER A 78 -14.06 -19.60 -16.43
CA SER A 78 -13.48 -19.93 -17.74
C SER A 78 -14.46 -20.55 -18.72
N ASP A 79 -15.59 -21.08 -18.24
CA ASP A 79 -16.63 -21.69 -19.08
C ASP A 79 -17.56 -20.61 -19.67
N ARG A 80 -17.42 -19.36 -19.22
CA ARG A 80 -18.22 -18.22 -19.68
C ARG A 80 -17.61 -17.55 -20.90
N ALA A 81 -18.44 -16.82 -21.62
CA ALA A 81 -18.01 -15.94 -22.70
C ALA A 81 -17.27 -14.72 -22.11
N LEU A 82 -15.94 -14.81 -22.02
CA LEU A 82 -15.07 -13.70 -21.64
C LEU A 82 -14.62 -12.92 -22.88
N SER A 83 -14.56 -11.59 -22.76
CA SER A 83 -13.93 -10.71 -23.74
C SER A 83 -12.42 -11.01 -23.87
N PRO A 84 -11.77 -10.61 -24.99
CA PRO A 84 -10.33 -10.78 -25.14
C PRO A 84 -9.51 -10.16 -23.99
N LEU A 85 -9.92 -8.99 -23.49
CA LEU A 85 -9.25 -8.34 -22.36
C LEU A 85 -9.38 -9.16 -21.06
N GLU A 86 -10.58 -9.65 -20.75
CA GLU A 86 -10.80 -10.48 -19.56
C GLU A 86 -10.03 -11.79 -19.61
N LYS A 87 -9.95 -12.42 -20.80
CA LYS A 87 -9.12 -13.61 -21.00
C LYS A 87 -7.66 -13.34 -20.67
N LEU A 88 -7.09 -12.22 -21.16
CA LEU A 88 -5.71 -11.85 -20.87
C LEU A 88 -5.49 -11.61 -19.37
N LEU A 89 -6.36 -10.83 -18.72
CA LEU A 89 -6.25 -10.54 -17.29
C LEU A 89 -6.39 -11.81 -16.44
N TYR A 90 -7.37 -12.66 -16.76
CA TYR A 90 -7.57 -13.94 -16.07
C TYR A 90 -6.39 -14.89 -16.28
N SER A 91 -5.85 -14.99 -17.51
CA SER A 91 -4.67 -15.82 -17.81
C SER A 91 -3.43 -15.37 -17.02
N ILE A 92 -3.18 -14.06 -16.91
CA ILE A 92 -2.07 -13.54 -16.10
C ILE A 92 -2.28 -13.89 -14.62
N ALA A 93 -3.48 -13.63 -14.09
CA ALA A 93 -3.80 -13.92 -12.69
C ALA A 93 -3.68 -15.42 -12.37
N TRP A 94 -4.19 -16.29 -13.26
CA TRP A 94 -4.06 -17.74 -13.14
C TRP A 94 -2.59 -18.18 -13.17
N LYS A 95 -1.80 -17.70 -14.16
CA LYS A 95 -0.39 -18.07 -14.35
C LYS A 95 0.49 -17.71 -13.15
N ASN A 96 0.16 -16.63 -12.46
CA ASN A 96 0.89 -16.13 -11.29
C ASN A 96 0.38 -16.70 -9.96
N GLY A 97 -0.70 -17.48 -9.96
CA GLY A 97 -1.33 -17.98 -8.73
C GLY A 97 -2.04 -16.88 -7.92
N ASP A 98 -2.52 -15.84 -8.62
CA ASP A 98 -3.07 -14.62 -8.01
C ASP A 98 -4.59 -14.63 -7.85
N LEU A 99 -5.29 -15.65 -8.37
CA LEU A 99 -6.76 -15.71 -8.34
C LEU A 99 -7.33 -15.59 -6.93
N SER A 100 -6.71 -16.24 -5.93
CA SER A 100 -7.15 -16.17 -4.53
C SER A 100 -6.93 -14.81 -3.88
N LYS A 101 -6.09 -13.95 -4.46
CA LYS A 101 -5.84 -12.59 -3.93
C LYS A 101 -7.01 -11.66 -4.18
N VAL A 102 -7.87 -11.96 -5.17
CA VAL A 102 -9.07 -11.17 -5.47
C VAL A 102 -10.03 -11.11 -4.30
N THR A 103 -10.16 -12.18 -3.53
CA THR A 103 -10.96 -12.21 -2.30
C THR A 103 -10.60 -11.07 -1.36
N HIS A 104 -9.31 -10.77 -1.21
CA HIS A 104 -8.88 -9.68 -0.33
C HIS A 104 -9.21 -8.30 -0.88
N ILE A 105 -9.13 -8.11 -2.20
CA ILE A 105 -9.58 -6.88 -2.86
C ILE A 105 -11.09 -6.70 -2.64
N VAL A 106 -11.87 -7.75 -2.87
CA VAL A 106 -13.33 -7.78 -2.66
C VAL A 106 -13.70 -7.45 -1.21
N GLU A 107 -13.04 -8.09 -0.24
CA GLU A 107 -13.18 -7.79 1.19
C GLU A 107 -12.87 -6.31 1.49
N GLY A 108 -11.83 -5.77 0.86
CA GLY A 108 -11.41 -4.37 1.02
C GLY A 108 -12.45 -3.39 0.50
N VAL A 109 -13.00 -3.64 -0.70
CA VAL A 109 -14.04 -2.81 -1.32
C VAL A 109 -15.30 -2.82 -0.46
N ARG A 110 -15.80 -4.00 -0.09
CA ARG A 110 -17.02 -4.14 0.74
C ARG A 110 -16.85 -3.57 2.14
N GLY A 111 -15.63 -3.64 2.68
CA GLY A 111 -15.31 -3.19 4.04
C GLY A 111 -14.87 -1.73 4.15
N VAL A 112 -14.85 -0.94 3.07
CA VAL A 112 -14.21 0.39 3.06
C VAL A 112 -14.78 1.35 4.11
N HIS A 113 -16.06 1.24 4.46
CA HIS A 113 -16.70 2.06 5.50
C HIS A 113 -16.97 1.30 6.80
N ALA A 114 -16.52 0.05 6.92
CA ALA A 114 -16.64 -0.71 8.16
C ALA A 114 -15.70 -0.14 9.23
N GLU A 115 -16.22 0.02 10.45
CA GLU A 115 -15.44 0.41 11.63
C GLU A 115 -14.59 -0.75 12.17
N THR A 116 -14.91 -1.99 11.78
CA THR A 116 -14.22 -3.18 12.24
C THR A 116 -12.83 -3.28 11.64
N VAL A 117 -11.84 -3.34 12.52
CA VAL A 117 -10.45 -3.56 12.14
C VAL A 117 -10.29 -4.99 11.59
N ARG A 118 -9.75 -5.12 10.38
CA ARG A 118 -9.37 -6.42 9.81
C ARG A 118 -8.40 -7.14 10.74
N LYS A 119 -8.58 -8.45 10.94
CA LYS A 119 -7.67 -9.25 11.78
C LYS A 119 -6.31 -9.46 11.09
N ASN A 120 -5.28 -9.74 11.89
CA ASN A 120 -3.99 -10.21 11.37
C ASN A 120 -4.20 -11.46 10.50
N GLY A 121 -3.40 -11.60 9.45
CA GLY A 121 -3.53 -12.66 8.46
C GLY A 121 -3.05 -12.24 7.07
N PRO A 122 -3.03 -13.16 6.10
CA PRO A 122 -2.59 -12.87 4.74
C PRO A 122 -3.45 -11.81 4.04
N GLY A 123 -2.92 -11.28 2.93
CA GLY A 123 -3.70 -10.44 2.03
C GLY A 123 -3.84 -8.97 2.43
N GLN A 124 -3.17 -8.50 3.49
CA GLN A 124 -3.35 -7.13 3.99
C GLN A 124 -3.07 -6.05 2.92
N VAL A 125 -2.07 -6.25 2.07
CA VAL A 125 -1.75 -5.33 0.95
C VAL A 125 -2.91 -5.26 -0.03
N PHE A 126 -3.42 -6.42 -0.47
CA PHE A 126 -4.54 -6.49 -1.41
C PHE A 126 -5.84 -5.97 -0.81
N HIS A 127 -6.08 -6.21 0.47
CA HIS A 127 -7.22 -5.66 1.18
C HIS A 127 -7.17 -4.13 1.28
N GLN A 128 -6.03 -3.58 1.70
CA GLN A 128 -5.89 -2.12 1.75
C GLN A 128 -5.99 -1.51 0.34
N PHE A 129 -5.46 -2.18 -0.68
CA PHE A 129 -5.64 -1.78 -2.06
C PHE A 129 -7.10 -1.80 -2.50
N GLY A 130 -7.88 -2.82 -2.13
CA GLY A 130 -9.34 -2.85 -2.34
C GLY A 130 -10.06 -1.67 -1.68
N ARG A 131 -9.67 -1.31 -0.45
CA ARG A 131 -10.19 -0.09 0.21
C ARG A 131 -9.86 1.18 -0.59
N HIS A 132 -8.64 1.30 -1.12
CA HIS A 132 -8.24 2.43 -1.97
C HIS A 132 -9.01 2.48 -3.30
N LEU A 133 -9.32 1.32 -3.90
CA LEU A 133 -10.15 1.26 -5.11
C LEU A 133 -11.58 1.77 -4.85
N ALA A 134 -12.12 1.54 -3.66
CA ALA A 134 -13.45 2.00 -3.26
C ALA A 134 -13.48 3.45 -2.76
N ASP A 135 -12.44 3.91 -2.06
CA ASP A 135 -12.32 5.28 -1.55
C ASP A 135 -10.88 5.79 -1.69
N LYS A 136 -10.66 6.79 -2.54
CA LYS A 136 -9.32 7.36 -2.79
C LYS A 136 -8.70 8.05 -1.58
N ARG A 137 -9.46 8.26 -0.50
CA ARG A 137 -8.94 8.76 0.80
C ARG A 137 -8.24 7.66 1.60
N GLU A 138 -8.36 6.41 1.20
CA GLU A 138 -7.60 5.30 1.75
C GLU A 138 -6.22 5.24 1.09
N PRO A 139 -5.11 5.11 1.84
CA PRO A 139 -3.77 5.04 1.26
C PRO A 139 -3.51 3.70 0.56
N ILE A 140 -2.55 3.70 -0.37
CA ILE A 140 -1.99 2.48 -0.97
C ILE A 140 -0.81 2.04 -0.11
N ILE A 141 -1.05 1.06 0.77
CA ILE A 141 -0.03 0.57 1.69
C ILE A 141 0.57 -0.71 1.16
N ASP A 142 1.90 -0.71 1.01
CA ASP A 142 2.69 -1.92 0.85
C ASP A 142 3.68 -2.11 2.01
N GLN A 143 4.49 -3.17 1.92
CA GLN A 143 5.53 -3.47 2.91
C GLN A 143 6.60 -2.38 3.03
N HIS A 144 6.87 -1.62 1.97
CA HIS A 144 7.91 -0.59 1.93
C HIS A 144 7.41 0.69 2.60
N VAL A 145 6.19 1.13 2.26
CA VAL A 145 5.49 2.24 2.92
C VAL A 145 5.47 2.01 4.43
N LEU A 146 4.99 0.84 4.85
CA LEU A 146 4.83 0.56 6.27
C LEU A 146 6.17 0.41 7.00
N ARG A 147 7.22 -0.09 6.32
CA ARG A 147 8.57 -0.15 6.89
C ARG A 147 9.13 1.24 7.21
N GLY A 148 9.01 2.18 6.27
CA GLY A 148 9.45 3.56 6.47
C GLY A 148 8.73 4.20 7.66
N PHE A 149 7.41 4.08 7.70
CA PHE A 149 6.58 4.61 8.77
C PHE A 149 6.86 3.98 10.14
N LEU A 150 6.91 2.65 10.22
CA LEU A 150 7.14 1.97 11.49
C LEU A 150 8.54 2.26 12.04
N LEU A 151 9.56 2.39 11.16
CA LEU A 151 10.90 2.73 11.62
C LEU A 151 10.94 4.16 12.17
N TRP A 152 10.20 5.09 11.58
CA TRP A 152 10.06 6.45 12.12
C TRP A 152 9.47 6.44 13.53
N ARG A 153 8.49 5.56 13.78
CA ARG A 153 7.81 5.40 15.07
C ARG A 153 8.53 4.48 16.07
N ALA A 154 9.61 3.82 15.66
CA ALA A 154 10.29 2.83 16.49
C ALA A 154 10.95 3.46 17.71
N ASP A 155 10.89 2.74 18.84
CA ASP A 155 11.71 3.05 20.01
C ASP A 155 13.19 2.96 19.63
N ARG A 156 13.91 4.07 19.80
CA ARG A 156 15.31 4.22 19.42
C ARG A 156 16.24 3.35 20.28
N ASN A 157 15.78 2.91 21.44
CA ASN A 157 16.54 2.05 22.35
C ASN A 157 16.37 0.55 22.04
N ASP A 158 15.46 0.17 21.14
CA ASP A 158 15.17 -1.23 20.80
C ASP A 158 15.72 -1.60 19.40
N GLU A 159 17.01 -1.91 19.35
CA GLU A 159 17.69 -2.30 18.10
C GLU A 159 17.07 -3.54 17.45
N LYS A 160 16.61 -4.52 18.26
CA LYS A 160 16.00 -5.74 17.75
C LYS A 160 14.70 -5.43 17.02
N LYS A 161 13.87 -4.54 17.57
CA LYS A 161 12.64 -4.09 16.92
C LYS A 161 12.91 -3.28 15.66
N MET A 162 13.92 -2.40 15.68
CA MET A 162 14.33 -1.66 14.48
C MET A 162 14.76 -2.60 13.35
N ASP A 163 15.58 -3.61 13.66
CA ASP A 163 15.99 -4.65 12.71
C ASP A 163 14.79 -5.44 12.18
N ALA A 164 13.86 -5.84 13.06
CA ALA A 164 12.65 -6.55 12.68
C ALA A 164 11.79 -5.74 11.71
N ILE A 165 11.58 -4.45 11.99
CA ILE A 165 10.87 -3.52 11.09
C ILE A 165 11.57 -3.47 9.74
N ARG A 166 12.89 -3.28 9.72
CA ARG A 166 13.68 -3.16 8.49
C ARG A 166 13.70 -4.44 7.65
N ARG A 167 13.32 -5.58 8.22
CA ARG A 167 13.18 -6.89 7.57
C ARG A 167 11.75 -7.28 7.24
N ILE A 168 10.74 -6.44 7.49
CA ILE A 168 9.34 -6.72 7.12
C ILE A 168 9.25 -7.07 5.62
N THR A 169 8.80 -8.27 5.29
CA THR A 169 8.53 -8.71 3.91
C THR A 169 7.05 -9.02 3.66
N LEU A 170 6.24 -9.11 4.71
CA LEU A 170 4.81 -9.37 4.64
C LEU A 170 4.12 -8.56 5.74
N LEU A 171 2.88 -8.14 5.48
CA LEU A 171 2.11 -7.32 6.41
C LEU A 171 1.17 -8.14 7.32
N ASN A 172 1.31 -9.46 7.37
CA ASN A 172 0.34 -10.35 8.04
C ASN A 172 0.08 -9.98 9.50
N ASN A 173 1.09 -9.49 10.21
CA ASN A 173 1.02 -9.11 11.63
C ASN A 173 1.09 -7.59 11.83
N GLN A 174 0.76 -6.80 10.81
CA GLN A 174 0.97 -5.35 10.79
C GLN A 174 -0.34 -4.55 10.71
N VAL A 175 -1.47 -5.15 11.10
CA VAL A 175 -2.77 -4.44 11.14
C VAL A 175 -2.70 -3.20 12.03
N SER A 176 -2.07 -3.30 13.20
CA SER A 176 -1.88 -2.14 14.10
C SER A 176 -1.07 -1.05 13.42
N GLY A 177 0.03 -1.41 12.74
CA GLY A 177 0.86 -0.48 11.97
C GLY A 177 0.12 0.19 10.83
N ILE A 178 -0.72 -0.55 10.09
CA ILE A 178 -1.60 -0.01 9.05
C ILE A 178 -2.55 1.03 9.64
N ASN A 179 -3.21 0.72 10.76
CA ASN A 179 -4.14 1.64 11.40
C ASN A 179 -3.46 2.86 12.02
N GLU A 180 -2.26 2.70 12.57
CA GLU A 180 -1.42 3.82 13.03
C GLU A 180 -1.04 4.73 11.87
N TYR A 181 -0.65 4.17 10.72
CA TYR A 181 -0.33 4.93 9.52
C TYR A 181 -1.55 5.72 9.02
N LYS A 182 -2.70 5.06 8.90
CA LYS A 182 -3.96 5.71 8.51
C LYS A 182 -4.36 6.84 9.46
N ARG A 183 -4.18 6.64 10.77
CA ARG A 183 -4.43 7.70 11.77
C ARG A 183 -3.44 8.85 11.63
N TRP A 184 -2.17 8.56 11.40
CA TRP A 184 -1.14 9.58 11.17
C TRP A 184 -1.47 10.47 9.97
N LEU A 185 -1.89 9.88 8.84
CA LEU A 185 -2.32 10.62 7.64
C LEU A 185 -3.50 11.56 7.90
N LYS A 186 -4.38 11.23 8.85
CA LYS A 186 -5.53 12.06 9.24
C LYS A 186 -5.18 13.20 10.20
N THR A 187 -3.96 13.25 10.74
CA THR A 187 -3.57 14.30 11.71
C THR A 187 -3.59 15.70 11.07
N GLU A 188 -3.79 16.72 11.90
CA GLU A 188 -3.75 18.14 11.49
C GLU A 188 -2.34 18.64 11.15
N ARG A 189 -1.33 17.77 11.22
CA ARG A 189 0.08 18.12 11.00
C ARG A 189 0.42 18.39 9.54
N PHE A 190 -0.43 17.98 8.60
CA PHE A 190 -0.24 18.30 7.18
C PHE A 190 -0.98 19.58 6.84
N GLU A 191 -0.29 20.44 6.10
CA GLU A 191 -0.81 21.72 5.64
C GLU A 191 -2.12 21.55 4.82
N PRO A 192 -3.17 22.36 5.07
CA PRO A 192 -4.46 22.22 4.38
C PRO A 192 -4.36 22.26 2.85
N GLN A 193 -3.46 23.10 2.34
CA GLN A 193 -3.15 23.23 0.90
C GLN A 193 -2.60 21.94 0.28
N LEU A 194 -1.82 21.15 1.03
CA LEU A 194 -1.36 19.84 0.56
C LEU A 194 -2.53 18.86 0.48
N LYS A 195 -3.39 18.85 1.51
CA LYS A 195 -4.59 17.99 1.57
C LYS A 195 -5.64 18.33 0.51
N ALA A 196 -5.59 19.53 -0.07
CA ALA A 196 -6.48 19.94 -1.15
C ALA A 196 -6.16 19.24 -2.49
N SER A 197 -4.93 18.73 -2.67
CA SER A 197 -4.60 17.93 -3.86
C SER A 197 -5.25 16.56 -3.75
N ALA A 198 -6.01 16.12 -4.76
CA ALA A 198 -6.71 14.84 -4.72
C ALA A 198 -5.80 13.62 -4.58
N ASP A 199 -4.51 13.77 -4.92
CA ASP A 199 -3.53 12.70 -5.03
C ASP A 199 -2.40 12.79 -3.99
N TYR A 200 -2.46 13.71 -3.02
CA TYR A 200 -1.34 13.94 -2.08
C TYR A 200 -0.94 12.68 -1.30
N LEU A 201 -1.91 11.82 -0.94
CA LEU A 201 -1.65 10.54 -0.25
C LEU A 201 -0.77 9.63 -1.10
N MET A 202 -0.99 9.57 -2.41
CA MET A 202 -0.18 8.77 -3.32
C MET A 202 1.28 9.25 -3.34
N HIS A 203 1.52 10.57 -3.23
CA HIS A 203 2.88 11.12 -3.17
C HIS A 203 3.58 10.83 -1.84
N ILE A 204 2.83 10.84 -0.73
CA ILE A 204 3.34 10.39 0.57
C ILE A 204 3.68 8.90 0.50
N ASP A 205 2.75 8.07 0.02
CA ASP A 205 2.95 6.62 -0.14
C ASP A 205 4.17 6.33 -1.04
N SER A 206 4.32 7.06 -2.15
CA SER A 206 5.46 6.91 -3.08
C SER A 206 6.79 7.29 -2.43
N THR A 207 6.80 8.36 -1.62
CA THR A 207 7.98 8.79 -0.86
C THR A 207 8.38 7.74 0.17
N LEU A 208 7.39 7.22 0.92
CA LEU A 208 7.62 6.19 1.93
C LEU A 208 7.99 4.84 1.33
N PHE A 209 7.49 4.51 0.13
CA PHE A 209 7.94 3.35 -0.64
C PHE A 209 9.43 3.43 -0.94
N ALA A 210 9.89 4.56 -1.50
CA ALA A 210 11.29 4.78 -1.83
C ALA A 210 12.19 4.77 -0.60
N LEU A 211 11.74 5.41 0.49
CA LEU A 211 12.41 5.38 1.79
C LEU A 211 12.52 3.95 2.33
N GLY A 212 11.40 3.23 2.36
CA GLY A 212 11.29 1.86 2.85
C GLY A 212 12.18 0.89 2.09
N LYS A 213 12.30 1.03 0.77
CA LYS A 213 13.26 0.26 -0.04
C LYS A 213 14.70 0.62 0.33
N THR A 214 15.02 1.90 0.46
CA THR A 214 16.37 2.39 0.79
C THR A 214 16.88 1.88 2.15
N ILE A 215 16.02 1.87 3.18
CA ILE A 215 16.40 1.45 4.54
C ILE A 215 16.30 -0.06 4.78
N LYS A 216 15.81 -0.83 3.79
CA LYS A 216 15.62 -2.28 3.90
C LYS A 216 16.92 -2.96 4.34
N GLN A 217 16.82 -3.85 5.32
CA GLN A 217 17.87 -4.84 5.56
C GLN A 217 17.57 -6.09 4.74
N GLY A 218 18.55 -6.57 3.98
CA GLY A 218 18.51 -7.92 3.42
C GLY A 218 18.55 -8.95 4.56
N LYS A 219 18.11 -10.19 4.27
CA LYS A 219 18.50 -11.30 5.15
C LYS A 219 20.03 -11.42 5.04
N THR A 220 20.74 -11.32 6.16
CA THR A 220 22.10 -11.88 6.23
C THR A 220 21.96 -13.37 5.90
N ALA A 221 22.66 -13.84 4.87
CA ALA A 221 22.85 -15.26 4.67
C ALA A 221 23.56 -15.78 5.92
N GLY A 222 22.81 -16.51 6.74
CA GLY A 222 23.36 -17.30 7.85
C GLY A 222 23.73 -18.67 7.34
#